data_AF-A0A4U9Z469-F1
#
_entry.id   AF-A0A4U9Z469-F1
#
_cell.length_a   1.000
_cell.length_b   1.000
_cell.length_c   1.000
_cell.angle_alpha   90.00
_cell.angle_beta   90.00
_cell.angle_gamma   90.00
#
_symmetry.space_group_name_H-M   'P 1'
#
loop_
_entity.id
_entity.type
_entity.pdbx_description
1 polymer ?
#
loop_
_entity_poly.entity_id
_entity_poly.type
_entity_poly.pdbx_seq_one_letter_code
_entity_poly.pdbx_strand_id
1 'polypeptide(L)'
;MNVTAFIIGSVSINIIQNDNSLKMIASFIKDPFIEYDLNCKLNGEVYIFWLIFIVVSAALCLSLYVVLQFQNIFELENMGSENRLILGILSIVTFIIGVDIDKVRPIGIALLILVIQTAFFEFCHSQLLSKMHEKAQEIFQEQLLKNEEDIDYNRLVECYYYGGEKYKEKLLSIEKFLRLIIKKEFYQINYKRKRRWRRTLNRR
;
A
#
# COMPACT_ATOMS: atom_id res chain seq x y z
N MET A 1 -0.84 -15.24 34.57
CA MET A 1 -0.63 -13.79 34.79
C MET A 1 0.50 -13.37 33.87
N ASN A 2 0.19 -12.56 32.86
CA ASN A 2 1.02 -12.37 31.67
C ASN A 2 2.38 -11.75 32.02
N VAL A 3 3.46 -12.51 31.83
CA VAL A 3 4.85 -12.05 31.98
C VAL A 3 5.10 -10.78 31.16
N THR A 4 4.45 -10.66 29.99
CA THR A 4 4.45 -9.45 29.16
C THR A 4 3.80 -8.25 29.85
N ALA A 5 2.71 -8.42 30.58
CA ALA A 5 2.07 -7.33 31.33
C ALA A 5 2.92 -6.88 32.53
N PHE A 6 3.67 -7.79 33.16
CA PHE A 6 4.61 -7.45 34.24
C PHE A 6 5.85 -6.72 33.71
N ILE A 7 6.38 -7.12 32.54
CA ILE A 7 7.51 -6.44 31.89
C ILE A 7 7.09 -5.05 31.38
N ILE A 8 5.91 -4.93 30.75
CA ILE A 8 5.37 -3.63 30.35
C ILE A 8 5.12 -2.76 31.58
N GLY A 9 4.55 -3.34 32.65
CA GLY A 9 4.33 -2.64 33.92
C GLY A 9 5.62 -2.16 34.57
N SER A 10 6.65 -3.00 34.65
CA SER A 10 7.93 -2.64 35.29
C SER A 10 8.71 -1.63 34.46
N VAL A 11 8.71 -1.73 33.14
CA VAL A 11 9.32 -0.74 32.24
C VAL A 11 8.57 0.60 32.32
N SER A 12 7.23 0.57 32.35
CA SER A 12 6.41 1.79 32.51
C SER A 12 6.66 2.47 33.84
N ILE A 13 6.72 1.72 34.95
CA ILE A 13 6.97 2.25 36.30
C ILE A 13 8.39 2.84 36.41
N ASN A 14 9.38 2.19 35.79
CA ASN A 14 10.78 2.66 35.84
C ASN A 14 11.00 3.92 34.97
N ILE A 15 10.26 4.08 33.87
CA ILE A 15 10.22 5.31 33.06
C ILE A 15 9.53 6.46 33.81
N ILE A 16 8.49 6.15 34.59
CA ILE A 16 7.75 7.14 35.40
C ILE A 16 8.55 7.57 36.64
N GLN A 17 9.35 6.70 37.23
CA GLN A 17 10.16 7.03 38.43
C GLN A 17 11.38 7.90 38.13
N ASN A 18 11.84 7.97 36.87
CA ASN A 18 12.98 8.79 36.49
C ASN A 18 12.51 10.17 35.97
N ASP A 19 12.66 11.19 36.82
CA ASP A 19 12.23 12.57 36.55
C ASP A 19 12.91 13.16 35.29
N ASN A 20 14.13 12.70 34.96
CA ASN A 20 14.82 13.10 33.73
C ASN A 20 14.20 12.48 32.47
N SER A 21 13.73 11.22 32.51
CA SER A 21 13.04 10.62 31.36
C SER A 21 11.66 11.21 31.15
N LEU A 22 10.94 11.57 32.23
CA LEU A 22 9.66 12.28 32.11
C LEU A 22 9.83 13.67 31.48
N LYS A 23 10.85 14.44 31.89
CA LYS A 23 11.17 15.74 31.27
C LYS A 23 11.54 15.61 29.80
N MET A 24 12.33 14.58 29.46
CA MET A 24 12.73 14.30 28.07
C MET A 24 11.54 13.87 27.20
N ILE A 25 10.62 13.07 27.72
CA ILE A 25 9.38 12.68 27.01
C ILE A 25 8.47 13.90 26.86
N ALA A 26 8.34 14.73 27.91
CA ALA A 26 7.54 15.94 27.86
C ALA A 26 8.08 16.95 26.84
N SER A 27 9.40 17.13 26.74
CA SER A 27 10.00 17.97 25.69
C SER A 27 9.77 17.36 24.32
N PHE A 28 9.98 16.04 24.15
CA PHE A 28 9.75 15.36 22.87
C PHE A 28 8.31 15.51 22.36
N ILE A 29 7.33 15.51 23.26
CA ILE A 29 5.92 15.72 22.89
C ILE A 29 5.63 17.20 22.62
N LYS A 30 6.24 18.12 23.37
CA LYS A 30 5.92 19.56 23.29
C LYS A 30 6.64 20.27 22.15
N ASP A 31 7.90 19.94 21.90
CA ASP A 31 8.78 20.62 20.93
C ASP A 31 8.19 20.67 19.51
N PRO A 32 7.51 19.62 19.00
CA PRO A 32 6.87 19.66 17.69
C PRO A 32 5.70 20.65 17.57
N PHE A 33 5.11 21.06 18.68
CA PHE A 33 3.97 22.00 18.72
C PHE A 33 4.41 23.46 18.91
N ILE A 34 5.70 23.70 19.17
CA ILE A 34 6.22 25.07 19.30
C ILE A 34 6.20 25.74 17.92
N GLU A 35 5.66 26.95 17.86
CA GLU A 35 5.68 27.78 16.67
C GLU A 35 7.05 28.40 16.45
N TYR A 36 7.54 28.29 15.21
CA TYR A 36 8.73 28.97 14.75
C TYR A 36 8.38 29.94 13.64
N ASP A 37 8.71 31.21 13.84
CA ASP A 37 8.67 32.21 12.79
C ASP A 37 9.89 32.00 11.87
N LEU A 38 9.64 31.56 10.64
CA LEU A 38 10.68 31.25 9.67
C LEU A 38 11.44 32.51 9.24
N ASN A 39 10.74 33.65 9.12
CA ASN A 39 11.37 34.91 8.73
C ASN A 39 12.37 35.38 9.79
N CYS A 40 11.98 35.29 11.07
CA CYS A 40 12.86 35.65 12.19
C CYS A 40 14.04 34.68 12.33
N LYS A 41 13.83 33.39 12.10
CA LYS A 41 14.85 32.36 12.35
C LYS A 41 15.85 32.19 11.20
N LEU A 42 15.43 32.49 9.97
CA LEU A 42 16.23 32.37 8.76
C LEU A 42 16.65 33.73 8.17
N ASN A 43 16.50 34.83 8.92
CA ASN A 43 16.87 36.18 8.50
C ASN A 43 16.34 36.57 7.10
N GLY A 44 15.10 36.17 6.77
CA GLY A 44 14.47 36.43 5.47
C GLY A 44 14.76 35.42 4.36
N GLU A 45 15.59 34.39 4.59
CA GLU A 45 15.89 33.33 3.61
C GLU A 45 14.88 32.16 3.65
N VAL A 46 13.59 32.46 3.86
CA VAL A 46 12.51 31.46 4.00
C VAL A 46 12.36 30.58 2.76
N TYR A 47 12.70 31.10 1.57
CA TYR A 47 12.64 30.35 0.32
C TYR A 47 13.57 29.12 0.31
N ILE A 48 14.72 29.17 1.00
CA ILE A 48 15.67 28.05 1.06
C ILE A 48 15.04 26.88 1.82
N PHE A 49 14.32 27.17 2.90
CA PHE A 49 13.61 26.16 3.69
C PHE A 49 12.56 25.45 2.84
N TRP A 50 11.73 26.19 2.11
CA TRP A 50 10.71 25.61 1.23
C TRP A 50 11.30 24.84 0.04
N LEU A 51 12.45 25.26 -0.48
CA LEU A 51 13.15 24.53 -1.53
C LEU A 51 13.61 23.15 -1.01
N ILE A 52 14.26 23.12 0.16
CA ILE A 52 14.68 21.86 0.82
C ILE A 52 13.46 20.98 1.07
N PHE A 53 12.37 21.56 1.58
CA PHE A 53 11.11 20.85 1.82
C PHE A 53 10.58 20.16 0.55
N ILE A 54 10.53 20.87 -0.58
CA ILE A 54 10.07 20.34 -1.86
C ILE A 54 10.98 19.20 -2.33
N VAL A 55 12.30 19.37 -2.26
CA VAL A 55 13.26 18.34 -2.68
C VAL A 55 13.12 17.07 -1.85
N VAL A 56 13.00 17.20 -0.52
CA VAL A 56 12.81 16.06 0.38
C VAL A 56 11.48 15.37 0.12
N SER A 57 10.39 16.14 -0.02
CA SER A 57 9.06 15.61 -0.31
C SER A 57 9.03 14.87 -1.65
N ALA A 58 9.64 15.43 -2.70
CA ALA A 58 9.74 14.81 -4.01
C ALA A 58 10.55 13.50 -3.98
N ALA A 59 11.68 13.47 -3.28
CA ALA A 59 12.49 12.27 -3.12
C ALA A 59 11.71 11.15 -2.40
N LEU A 60 10.94 11.51 -1.36
CA LEU A 60 10.08 10.55 -0.66
C LEU A 60 8.94 10.05 -1.56
N CYS A 61 8.28 10.92 -2.32
CA CYS A 61 7.26 10.51 -3.29
C CYS A 61 7.82 9.56 -4.37
N LEU A 62 9.02 9.84 -4.89
CA LEU A 62 9.69 8.93 -5.83
C LEU A 62 9.98 7.57 -5.21
N SER A 63 10.43 7.53 -3.95
CA SER A 63 10.66 6.28 -3.24
C SER A 63 9.38 5.45 -3.09
N LEU A 64 8.26 6.10 -2.75
CA LEU A 64 6.95 5.45 -2.65
C LEU A 64 6.46 4.93 -4.00
N TYR A 65 6.67 5.70 -5.07
CA TYR A 65 6.33 5.28 -6.43
C TYR A 65 7.07 4.00 -6.83
N VAL A 66 8.37 3.90 -6.53
CA VAL A 66 9.15 2.69 -6.82
C VAL A 66 8.60 1.50 -6.02
N VAL A 67 8.27 1.68 -4.74
CA VAL A 67 7.69 0.62 -3.90
C VAL A 67 6.34 0.14 -4.46
N LEU A 68 5.50 1.07 -4.93
CA LEU A 68 4.21 0.77 -5.54
C LEU A 68 4.32 -0.12 -6.78
N GLN A 69 5.35 0.08 -7.61
CA GLN A 69 5.56 -0.70 -8.84
C GLN A 69 5.88 -2.18 -8.58
N PHE A 70 6.37 -2.51 -7.39
CA PHE A 70 6.70 -3.89 -7.00
C PHE A 70 5.56 -4.63 -6.31
N GLN A 71 4.45 -3.95 -6.01
CA GLN A 71 3.32 -4.58 -5.32
C GLN A 71 2.52 -5.49 -6.28
N ASN A 72 1.95 -6.56 -5.72
CA ASN A 72 1.07 -7.43 -6.49
C ASN A 72 -0.32 -6.79 -6.63
N ILE A 73 -1.05 -7.16 -7.69
CA ILE A 73 -2.38 -6.58 -7.92
C ILE A 73 -3.37 -6.86 -6.79
N PHE A 74 -3.28 -8.03 -6.14
CA PHE A 74 -4.16 -8.40 -5.02
C PHE A 74 -3.97 -7.47 -3.81
N GLU A 75 -2.72 -7.12 -3.52
CA GLU A 75 -2.39 -6.17 -2.46
C GLU A 75 -2.85 -4.77 -2.86
N LEU A 76 -2.64 -4.40 -4.11
CA LEU A 76 -3.12 -3.14 -4.67
C LEU A 76 -4.64 -2.99 -4.55
N GLU A 77 -5.43 -4.00 -4.91
CA GLU A 77 -6.90 -3.95 -4.78
C GLU A 77 -7.33 -3.70 -3.32
N ASN A 78 -6.65 -4.33 -2.36
CA ASN A 78 -6.98 -4.18 -0.94
C ASN A 78 -6.59 -2.80 -0.38
N MET A 79 -5.46 -2.23 -0.82
CA MET A 79 -4.92 -0.96 -0.32
C MET A 79 -5.81 0.27 -0.61
N GLY A 80 -6.66 0.21 -1.63
CA GLY A 80 -7.41 1.38 -2.10
C GLY A 80 -8.39 1.97 -1.06
N SER A 81 -9.11 1.12 -0.33
CA SER A 81 -10.08 1.57 0.67
C SER A 81 -9.40 2.08 1.94
N GLU A 82 -8.35 1.39 2.38
CA GLU A 82 -7.56 1.73 3.57
C GLU A 82 -6.88 3.09 3.41
N ASN A 83 -6.23 3.33 2.27
CA ASN A 83 -5.48 4.56 2.05
C ASN A 83 -6.38 5.80 1.99
N ARG A 84 -7.59 5.68 1.43
CA ARG A 84 -8.56 6.78 1.38
C ARG A 84 -9.06 7.18 2.77
N LEU A 85 -9.23 6.21 3.68
CA LEU A 85 -9.59 6.49 5.08
C LEU A 85 -8.44 7.19 5.81
N ILE A 86 -7.20 6.74 5.61
CA ILE A 86 -6.01 7.36 6.18
C ILE A 86 -5.90 8.81 5.71
N LEU A 87 -6.03 9.07 4.41
CA LEU A 87 -5.98 10.42 3.85
C LEU A 87 -7.08 11.32 4.44
N GLY A 88 -8.30 10.79 4.59
CA GLY A 88 -9.41 11.52 5.20
C GLY A 88 -9.15 11.94 6.65
N ILE A 89 -8.70 11.00 7.48
CA ILE A 89 -8.34 11.27 8.89
C ILE A 89 -7.19 12.28 8.95
N LEU A 90 -6.15 12.05 8.15
CA LEU A 90 -4.96 12.87 8.15
C LEU A 90 -5.26 14.31 7.70
N SER A 91 -6.13 14.48 6.70
CA SER A 91 -6.59 15.79 6.25
C SER A 91 -7.32 16.56 7.37
N ILE A 92 -8.21 15.89 8.12
CA ILE A 92 -8.91 16.51 9.26
C ILE A 92 -7.92 16.91 10.35
N VAL A 93 -6.99 16.02 10.72
CA VAL A 93 -5.97 16.29 11.73
C VAL A 93 -5.07 17.46 11.33
N THR A 94 -4.67 17.51 10.06
CA THR A 94 -3.84 18.61 9.51
C THR A 94 -4.61 19.93 9.52
N PHE A 95 -5.90 19.90 9.18
CA PHE A 95 -6.76 21.09 9.24
C PHE A 95 -6.92 21.63 10.66
N ILE A 96 -7.13 20.76 11.66
CA ILE A 96 -7.29 21.17 13.08
C ILE A 96 -6.02 21.81 13.63
N ILE A 97 -4.85 21.23 13.33
CA ILE A 97 -3.57 21.74 13.82
C ILE A 97 -3.21 23.07 13.16
N GLY A 98 -3.64 23.26 11.91
CA GLY A 98 -3.33 24.41 11.09
C GLY A 98 -1.91 24.35 10.54
N VAL A 99 -1.75 24.76 9.28
CA VAL A 99 -0.44 24.92 8.66
C VAL A 99 -0.34 26.34 8.13
N ASP A 100 0.60 27.10 8.67
CA ASP A 100 0.93 28.46 8.25
C ASP A 100 2.27 28.43 7.50
N ILE A 101 2.45 29.35 6.55
CA ILE A 101 3.65 29.45 5.69
C ILE A 101 4.76 30.24 6.41
N ASP A 102 4.39 31.23 7.23
CA ASP A 102 5.36 32.10 7.90
C ASP A 102 5.69 31.60 9.31
N LYS A 103 4.67 31.11 10.03
CA LYS A 103 4.77 30.61 11.41
C LYS A 103 4.54 29.11 11.46
N VAL A 104 5.57 28.35 11.13
CA VAL A 104 5.46 26.90 11.04
C VAL A 104 5.55 26.22 12.40
N ARG A 105 4.69 25.23 12.61
CA ARG A 105 4.85 24.22 13.66
C ARG A 105 5.46 22.96 13.04
N PRO A 106 6.53 22.37 13.60
CA PRO A 106 7.13 21.16 13.05
C PRO A 106 6.14 20.01 12.87
N ILE A 107 5.17 19.87 13.78
CA ILE A 107 4.08 18.89 13.66
C ILE A 107 3.19 19.16 12.45
N GLY A 108 2.89 20.44 12.17
CA GLY A 108 2.10 20.83 11.00
C GLY A 108 2.82 20.54 9.69
N ILE A 109 4.13 20.81 9.63
CA ILE A 109 4.97 20.46 8.47
C ILE A 109 5.00 18.95 8.26
N ALA A 110 5.22 18.16 9.32
CA ALA A 110 5.25 16.71 9.24
C ALA A 110 3.92 16.14 8.74
N LEU A 111 2.79 16.66 9.24
CA LEU A 111 1.47 16.29 8.78
C LEU A 111 1.24 16.67 7.31
N LEU A 112 1.68 17.85 6.90
CA LEU A 112 1.58 18.29 5.51
C LEU A 112 2.38 17.38 4.57
N ILE A 113 3.58 16.94 4.96
CA ILE A 113 4.36 15.94 4.20
C ILE A 113 3.57 14.65 4.08
N LEU A 114 3.02 14.14 5.18
CA LEU A 114 2.24 12.91 5.18
C LEU A 114 0.99 13.03 4.28
N VAL A 115 0.30 14.18 4.28
CA VAL A 115 -0.87 14.42 3.41
C VAL A 115 -0.46 14.39 1.95
N ILE A 116 0.60 15.12 1.58
CA ILE A 116 1.11 15.14 0.21
C ILE A 116 1.49 13.71 -0.23
N GLN A 117 2.18 12.96 0.62
CA GLN A 117 2.62 11.59 0.32
C GLN A 117 1.46 10.63 0.16
N THR A 118 0.49 10.65 1.08
CA THR A 118 -0.68 9.76 1.05
C THR A 118 -1.58 10.05 -0.15
N ALA A 119 -1.76 11.34 -0.50
CA ALA A 119 -2.48 11.74 -1.70
C ALA A 119 -1.74 11.35 -2.99
N PHE A 120 -0.42 11.55 -3.05
CA PHE A 120 0.40 11.12 -4.18
C PHE A 120 0.37 9.60 -4.37
N PHE A 121 0.44 8.86 -3.27
CA PHE A 121 0.31 7.40 -3.27
C PHE A 121 -1.05 6.97 -3.82
N GLU A 122 -2.15 7.56 -3.35
CA GLU A 122 -3.50 7.24 -3.83
C GLU A 122 -3.64 7.50 -5.34
N PHE A 123 -3.11 8.63 -5.80
CA PHE A 123 -3.13 8.98 -7.22
C PHE A 123 -2.35 7.97 -8.07
N CYS A 124 -1.11 7.66 -7.69
CA CYS A 124 -0.28 6.70 -8.42
C CYS A 124 -0.85 5.28 -8.39
N HIS A 125 -1.35 4.88 -7.22
CA HIS A 125 -2.04 3.61 -7.01
C HIS A 125 -3.24 3.46 -7.95
N SER A 126 -4.13 4.46 -7.98
CA SER A 126 -5.31 4.46 -8.84
C SER A 126 -4.95 4.33 -10.32
N GLN A 127 -3.93 5.07 -10.77
CA GLN A 127 -3.44 4.96 -12.15
C GLN A 127 -2.87 3.58 -12.48
N LEU A 128 -2.08 3.00 -11.58
CA LEU A 128 -1.47 1.69 -11.81
C LEU A 128 -2.54 0.60 -11.85
N LEU A 129 -3.49 0.64 -10.90
CA LEU A 129 -4.61 -0.29 -10.84
C LEU A 129 -5.47 -0.20 -12.11
N SER A 130 -5.77 1.02 -12.57
CA SER A 130 -6.54 1.24 -13.81
C SER A 130 -5.84 0.63 -15.02
N LYS A 131 -4.53 0.85 -15.18
CA LYS A 131 -3.76 0.28 -16.31
C LYS A 131 -3.74 -1.25 -16.30
N MET A 132 -3.62 -1.87 -15.13
CA MET A 132 -3.66 -3.33 -15.02
C MET A 132 -5.05 -3.88 -15.35
N HIS A 133 -6.10 -3.24 -14.82
CA HIS A 133 -7.48 -3.62 -15.11
C HIS A 133 -7.89 -3.40 -16.57
N GLU A 134 -7.33 -2.40 -17.24
CA GLU A 134 -7.53 -2.16 -18.68
C GLU A 134 -6.95 -3.31 -19.49
N LYS A 135 -5.70 -3.74 -19.19
CA LYS A 135 -5.10 -4.93 -19.81
C LYS A 135 -5.91 -6.19 -19.56
N ALA A 136 -6.36 -6.40 -18.32
CA ALA A 136 -7.20 -7.54 -18.00
C ALA A 136 -8.54 -7.49 -18.75
N GLN A 137 -9.13 -6.30 -18.89
CA GLN A 137 -10.38 -6.12 -19.64
C GLN A 137 -10.19 -6.45 -21.12
N GLU A 138 -9.10 -5.98 -21.74
CA GLU A 138 -8.79 -6.25 -23.15
C GLU A 138 -8.70 -7.76 -23.41
N ILE A 139 -7.91 -8.47 -22.60
CA ILE A 139 -7.76 -9.93 -22.71
C ILE A 139 -9.10 -10.63 -22.47
N PHE A 140 -9.87 -10.20 -21.47
CA PHE A 140 -11.18 -10.76 -21.17
C PHE A 140 -12.13 -10.64 -22.36
N GLN A 141 -12.21 -9.45 -22.98
CA GLN A 141 -13.08 -9.21 -24.13
C GLN A 141 -12.61 -10.00 -25.37
N GLU A 142 -11.30 -10.05 -25.62
CA GLU A 142 -10.73 -10.84 -26.72
C GLU A 142 -11.14 -12.33 -26.61
N GLN A 143 -11.04 -12.91 -25.41
CA GLN A 143 -11.41 -14.31 -25.18
C GLN A 143 -12.92 -14.53 -25.12
N LEU A 144 -13.69 -13.50 -24.73
CA LEU A 144 -15.15 -13.57 -24.66
C LEU A 144 -15.78 -13.65 -26.06
N LEU A 145 -15.16 -13.06 -27.08
CA LEU A 145 -15.65 -13.12 -28.45
C LEU A 145 -15.30 -14.43 -29.18
N LYS A 146 -14.38 -15.22 -28.64
CA LYS A 146 -13.97 -16.50 -29.23
C LYS A 146 -14.96 -17.62 -28.95
N ASN A 147 -15.02 -18.57 -29.86
CA ASN A 147 -15.70 -19.86 -29.68
C ASN A 147 -15.00 -20.69 -28.62
N GLU A 148 -15.72 -21.61 -27.96
CA GLU A 148 -15.19 -22.39 -26.82
C GLU A 148 -13.91 -23.18 -27.16
N GLU A 149 -13.74 -23.59 -28.42
CA GLU A 149 -12.58 -24.33 -28.92
C GLU A 149 -11.34 -23.45 -29.13
N ASP A 150 -11.53 -22.16 -29.36
CA ASP A 150 -10.46 -21.18 -29.68
C ASP A 150 -9.97 -20.40 -28.45
N ILE A 151 -10.57 -20.65 -27.27
CA ILE A 151 -10.20 -19.97 -26.03
C ILE A 151 -8.83 -20.45 -25.56
N ASP A 152 -7.93 -19.49 -25.33
CA ASP A 152 -6.60 -19.78 -24.83
C ASP A 152 -6.54 -19.69 -23.30
N TYR A 153 -6.30 -20.84 -22.65
CA TYR A 153 -6.12 -20.92 -21.19
C TYR A 153 -5.03 -19.98 -20.67
N ASN A 154 -3.90 -19.84 -21.38
CA ASN A 154 -2.79 -19.01 -20.91
C ASN A 154 -3.18 -17.54 -20.88
N ARG A 155 -4.00 -17.09 -21.85
CA ARG A 155 -4.57 -15.74 -21.84
C ARG A 155 -5.55 -15.53 -20.70
N LEU A 156 -6.35 -16.54 -20.33
CA LEU A 156 -7.21 -16.44 -19.14
C LEU A 156 -6.37 -16.32 -17.84
N VAL A 157 -5.22 -17.00 -17.78
CA VAL A 157 -4.26 -16.85 -16.65
C VAL A 157 -3.64 -15.45 -16.62
N GLU A 158 -3.27 -14.89 -17.77
CA GLU A 158 -2.81 -13.49 -17.86
C GLU A 158 -3.90 -12.51 -17.43
N CYS A 159 -5.15 -12.74 -17.84
CA CYS A 159 -6.30 -11.94 -17.42
C CYS A 159 -6.49 -11.97 -15.90
N TYR A 160 -6.30 -13.14 -15.27
CA TYR A 160 -6.33 -13.26 -13.81
C TYR A 160 -5.15 -12.54 -13.16
N TYR A 161 -3.94 -12.69 -13.72
CA TYR A 161 -2.74 -12.05 -13.21
C TYR A 161 -2.84 -10.52 -13.20
N TYR A 162 -3.36 -9.92 -14.26
CA TYR A 162 -3.56 -8.47 -14.37
C TYR A 162 -4.88 -7.97 -13.79
N GLY A 163 -5.80 -8.87 -13.45
CA GLY A 163 -7.15 -8.51 -13.05
C GLY A 163 -7.49 -8.81 -11.59
N GLY A 164 -6.65 -9.56 -10.88
CA GLY A 164 -6.84 -9.80 -9.44
C GLY A 164 -8.11 -10.57 -9.11
N GLU A 165 -8.66 -10.34 -7.91
CA GLU A 165 -9.90 -10.97 -7.43
C GLU A 165 -11.08 -10.58 -8.32
N LYS A 166 -11.14 -9.31 -8.74
CA LYS A 166 -12.23 -8.81 -9.58
C LYS A 166 -12.40 -9.60 -10.88
N TYR A 167 -11.31 -9.93 -11.57
CA TYR A 167 -11.40 -10.70 -12.82
C TYR A 167 -11.44 -12.20 -12.59
N LYS A 168 -10.93 -12.71 -11.47
CA LYS A 168 -11.17 -14.10 -11.06
C LYS A 168 -12.65 -14.41 -11.00
N GLU A 169 -13.43 -13.58 -10.32
CA GLU A 169 -14.88 -13.74 -10.21
C GLU A 169 -15.57 -13.64 -11.58
N LYS A 170 -15.19 -12.65 -12.39
CA LYS A 170 -15.70 -12.52 -13.77
C LYS A 170 -15.42 -13.75 -14.61
N LEU A 171 -14.19 -14.27 -14.59
CA LEU A 171 -13.80 -15.45 -15.36
C LEU A 171 -14.62 -16.69 -14.94
N LEU A 172 -14.80 -16.88 -13.63
CA LEU A 172 -15.56 -18.01 -13.08
C LEU A 172 -17.08 -17.88 -13.30
N SER A 173 -17.60 -16.67 -13.49
CA SER A 173 -19.01 -16.42 -13.79
C SER A 173 -19.43 -16.83 -15.21
N ILE A 174 -18.47 -16.98 -16.12
CA ILE A 174 -18.73 -17.32 -17.53
C ILE A 174 -18.55 -18.83 -17.73
N GLU A 175 -19.61 -19.50 -18.14
CA GLU A 175 -19.65 -20.97 -18.23
C GLU A 175 -18.55 -21.57 -19.11
N LYS A 176 -18.32 -21.01 -20.31
CA LYS A 176 -17.30 -21.51 -21.24
C LYS A 176 -15.87 -21.38 -20.68
N PHE A 177 -15.58 -20.30 -19.96
CA PHE A 177 -14.28 -20.13 -19.30
C PHE A 177 -14.14 -21.10 -18.13
N LEU A 178 -15.18 -21.21 -17.30
CA LEU A 178 -15.20 -22.13 -16.16
C LEU A 178 -14.95 -23.58 -16.59
N ARG A 179 -15.64 -24.07 -17.63
CA ARG A 179 -15.45 -25.42 -18.17
C ARG A 179 -14.00 -25.66 -18.60
N LEU A 180 -13.41 -24.70 -19.31
CA LEU A 180 -12.03 -24.81 -19.80
C LEU A 180 -11.01 -24.81 -18.65
N ILE A 181 -11.20 -23.96 -17.64
CA ILE A 181 -10.37 -23.91 -16.43
C ILE A 181 -10.43 -25.24 -15.68
N ILE A 182 -11.64 -25.74 -15.37
CA ILE A 182 -11.83 -27.03 -14.68
C ILE A 182 -11.18 -28.17 -15.47
N LYS A 183 -11.38 -28.21 -16.79
CA LYS A 183 -10.80 -29.25 -17.67
C LYS A 183 -9.27 -29.27 -17.58
N LYS A 184 -8.62 -28.10 -17.61
CA LYS A 184 -7.16 -27.98 -17.52
C LYS A 184 -6.64 -28.32 -16.12
N GLU A 185 -7.27 -27.83 -15.05
CA GLU A 185 -6.86 -28.13 -13.68
C GLU A 185 -7.01 -29.62 -13.35
N PHE A 186 -8.13 -30.23 -13.72
CA PHE A 186 -8.36 -31.65 -13.52
C PHE A 186 -7.34 -32.51 -14.27
N TYR A 187 -7.01 -32.15 -15.52
CA TYR A 187 -5.95 -32.81 -16.28
C TYR A 187 -4.59 -32.71 -15.56
N GLN A 188 -4.22 -31.52 -15.05
CA GLN A 188 -2.97 -31.33 -14.32
C GLN A 188 -2.91 -32.15 -13.03
N ILE A 189 -4.01 -32.21 -12.26
CA ILE A 189 -4.09 -33.01 -11.03
C ILE A 189 -3.88 -34.49 -11.34
N ASN A 190 -4.58 -35.01 -12.35
CA ASN A 190 -4.45 -36.41 -12.76
C ASN A 190 -3.06 -36.73 -13.30
N TYR A 191 -2.46 -35.83 -14.08
CA TYR A 191 -1.09 -35.96 -14.55
C TYR A 191 -0.08 -36.03 -13.37
N LYS A 192 -0.20 -35.10 -12.41
CA LYS A 192 0.63 -35.08 -11.20
C LYS A 192 0.45 -36.37 -10.38
N ARG A 193 -0.78 -36.86 -10.23
CA ARG A 193 -1.10 -38.11 -9.53
C ARG A 193 -0.45 -39.32 -10.23
N LYS A 194 -0.63 -39.48 -11.55
CA LYS A 194 0.01 -40.55 -12.34
C LYS A 194 1.53 -40.52 -12.26
N ARG A 195 2.15 -39.33 -12.30
CA ARG A 195 3.60 -39.18 -12.16
C ARG A 195 4.09 -39.61 -10.77
N ARG A 196 3.32 -39.30 -9.72
CA ARG A 196 3.63 -39.69 -8.33
C ARG A 196 3.56 -41.23 -8.18
N TRP A 197 2.51 -41.86 -8.70
CA TRP A 197 2.36 -43.32 -8.75
C TRP A 197 3.52 -44.03 -9.46
N ARG A 198 3.99 -43.50 -10.60
CA ARG A 198 5.15 -44.07 -11.32
C ARG A 198 6.44 -44.01 -10.50
N ARG A 199 6.66 -42.93 -9.74
CA ARG A 199 7.83 -42.80 -8.85
C ARG A 199 7.79 -43.76 -7.65
N THR A 200 6.61 -44.07 -7.13
CA THR A 200 6.45 -45.04 -6.03
C THR A 200 6.62 -46.49 -6.51
N LEU A 201 6.25 -46.79 -7.75
CA LEU A 201 6.49 -48.09 -8.38
C LEU A 201 7.98 -48.32 -8.67
N ASN A 202 8.69 -47.33 -9.22
CA ASN A 202 10.14 -47.45 -9.49
C ASN A 202 11.04 -47.39 -8.23
N ARG A 203 10.47 -47.28 -7.03
CA ARG A 203 11.21 -47.28 -5.74
C ARG A 203 11.03 -48.57 -4.95
N ARG A 204 10.23 -49.51 -5.45
CA ARG A 204 10.11 -50.88 -4.94
C ARG A 204 10.83 -51.82 -5.90
#